data_AF-A0A7L2JMB0-F1
#
_entry.id   AF-A0A7L2JMB0-F1
#
_cell.length_a   1.000
_cell.length_b   1.000
_cell.length_c   1.000
_cell.angle_alpha   90.00
_cell.angle_beta   90.00
_cell.angle_gamma   90.00
#
_symmetry.space_group_name_H-M   'P 1'
#
loop_
_entity.id
_entity.type
_entity.pdbx_description
1 polymer ?
#
loop_
_entity_poly.entity_id
_entity_poly.type
_entity_poly.pdbx_seq_one_letter_code
_entity_poly.pdbx_strand_id
1 'polypeptide(L)'
;VQDAASSLDPTSGGDEGSRQRWKEKICRILGEIQGPLSSLLLRLCHWLLPKLLTRLFLSVQLHRGQLEMVRRAARTPEVPLVFLCSHQSQVDGLLLSFILLSQGIGLPRVAVGAWTSPFLRSLLQRLGGIFLPSWSELDEGLPGAVLDAYVQEVLRSRQPLVLFLEEPLGSLHLAEPARRWLLCVLRALRDGAVPDVLIVPVGIAYDVAP
;
A
#
# COMPACT_ATOMS: atom_id res chain seq x y z
N VAL A 1 -3.71 46.17 -41.76
CA VAL A 1 -2.97 45.47 -40.70
C VAL A 1 -3.75 44.18 -40.42
N GLN A 2 -3.81 43.16 -41.28
CA GLN A 2 -2.73 42.46 -41.98
C GLN A 2 -1.61 42.04 -41.02
N ASP A 3 -1.52 40.72 -40.89
CA ASP A 3 -0.34 39.91 -40.55
C ASP A 3 0.14 39.91 -39.10
N ALA A 4 -0.22 38.85 -38.36
CA ALA A 4 0.69 38.07 -37.49
C ALA A 4 -0.09 37.04 -36.63
N ALA A 5 -0.61 35.96 -37.23
CA ALA A 5 -0.94 34.74 -36.48
C ALA A 5 -0.99 33.47 -37.36
N SER A 6 -0.28 33.49 -38.50
CA SER A 6 -0.07 32.32 -39.35
C SER A 6 1.30 31.71 -39.05
N SER A 7 1.38 30.88 -38.02
CA SER A 7 2.36 29.77 -37.90
C SER A 7 2.19 29.08 -36.55
N LEU A 8 1.26 28.14 -36.46
CA LEU A 8 1.34 27.05 -35.49
C LEU A 8 1.09 25.78 -36.29
N ASP A 9 2.19 25.27 -36.85
CA ASP A 9 2.25 23.99 -37.53
C ASP A 9 1.78 22.85 -36.61
N PRO A 10 1.04 21.85 -37.13
CA PRO A 10 0.64 20.68 -36.38
C PRO A 10 1.81 19.69 -36.33
N THR A 11 2.67 19.80 -35.32
CA THR A 11 3.63 18.73 -34.98
C THR A 11 2.94 17.69 -34.08
N SER A 12 1.92 16.98 -34.58
CA SER A 12 1.13 16.04 -33.76
C SER A 12 1.47 14.55 -33.96
N GLY A 13 2.35 14.18 -34.89
CA GLY A 13 2.64 12.76 -35.18
C GLY A 13 3.73 12.10 -34.33
N GLY A 14 4.72 12.86 -33.87
CA GLY A 14 5.86 12.33 -33.09
C GLY A 14 5.60 12.22 -31.58
N ASP A 15 4.66 13.02 -31.06
CA ASP A 15 4.38 13.12 -29.63
C ASP A 15 3.37 12.05 -29.15
N GLU A 16 2.44 11.63 -30.01
CA GLU A 16 1.50 10.54 -29.65
C GLU A 16 2.21 9.20 -29.45
N GLY A 17 3.11 8.84 -30.37
CA GLY A 17 3.86 7.58 -30.29
C GLY A 17 4.83 7.52 -29.11
N SER A 18 5.39 8.65 -28.68
CA SER A 18 6.24 8.72 -27.49
C SER A 18 5.40 8.68 -26.21
N ARG A 19 4.29 9.43 -26.14
CA ARG A 19 3.31 9.39 -25.03
C ARG A 19 2.75 7.99 -24.81
N GLN A 20 2.48 7.25 -25.87
CA GLN A 20 1.94 5.89 -25.79
C GLN A 20 2.95 4.90 -25.17
N ARG A 21 4.23 5.00 -25.56
CA ARG A 21 5.32 4.23 -24.93
C ARG A 21 5.50 4.58 -23.45
N TRP A 22 5.37 5.85 -23.08
CA TRP A 22 5.42 6.26 -21.68
C TRP A 22 4.24 5.70 -20.88
N LYS A 23 3.03 5.76 -21.43
CA LYS A 23 1.84 5.15 -20.82
C LYS A 23 2.01 3.65 -20.61
N GLU A 24 2.52 2.92 -21.60
CA GLU A 24 2.77 1.48 -21.47
C GLU A 24 3.78 1.17 -20.36
N LYS A 25 4.87 1.95 -20.26
CA LYS A 25 5.84 1.82 -19.17
C LYS A 25 5.21 2.09 -17.81
N ILE A 26 4.41 3.15 -17.69
CA ILE A 26 3.69 3.48 -16.45
C ILE A 26 2.72 2.37 -16.09
N CYS A 27 1.94 1.84 -17.04
CA CYS A 27 1.01 0.74 -16.81
C CYS A 27 1.73 -0.54 -16.36
N ARG A 28 2.93 -0.81 -16.91
CA ARG A 28 3.76 -1.94 -16.49
C ARG A 28 4.22 -1.78 -15.05
N ILE A 29 4.78 -0.62 -14.71
CA ILE A 29 5.22 -0.31 -13.34
C ILE A 29 4.02 -0.35 -12.37
N LEU A 30 2.89 0.22 -12.77
CA LEU A 30 1.68 0.21 -11.95
C LEU A 30 1.15 -1.22 -11.74
N GLY A 31 1.28 -2.10 -12.73
CA GLY A 31 0.95 -3.52 -12.59
C GLY A 31 1.91 -4.29 -11.66
N GLU A 32 3.17 -3.85 -11.55
CA GLU A 32 4.12 -4.38 -10.56
C GLU A 32 3.78 -3.91 -9.15
N ILE A 33 3.35 -2.65 -9.02
CA ILE A 33 2.96 -1.99 -7.77
C ILE A 33 1.63 -2.55 -7.26
N GLN A 34 0.61 -2.62 -8.11
CA GLN A 34 -0.76 -3.01 -7.77
C GLN A 34 -1.30 -4.10 -8.70
N GLY A 35 -1.77 -5.20 -8.11
CA GLY A 35 -2.51 -6.23 -8.85
C GLY A 35 -4.02 -5.93 -8.96
N PRO A 36 -4.71 -6.59 -9.90
CA PRO A 36 -6.17 -6.49 -10.00
C PRO A 36 -6.85 -7.02 -8.75
N LEU A 37 -7.74 -6.20 -8.18
CA LEU A 37 -8.53 -6.53 -7.00
C LEU A 37 -9.56 -7.61 -7.35
N SER A 38 -9.51 -8.75 -6.66
CA SER A 38 -10.47 -9.83 -6.86
C SER A 38 -11.52 -9.81 -5.75
N SER A 39 -12.72 -9.33 -6.07
CA SER A 39 -13.85 -9.33 -5.14
C SER A 39 -14.28 -10.74 -4.71
N LEU A 40 -14.08 -11.74 -5.58
CA LEU A 40 -14.32 -13.14 -5.27
C LEU A 40 -13.31 -13.65 -4.24
N LEU A 41 -12.05 -13.32 -4.42
CA LEU A 41 -10.98 -13.74 -3.52
C LEU A 41 -11.11 -13.05 -2.16
N LEU A 42 -11.54 -11.79 -2.12
CA LEU A 42 -11.90 -11.09 -0.89
C LEU A 42 -13.02 -11.80 -0.13
N ARG A 43 -14.09 -12.24 -0.81
CA ARG A 43 -15.17 -13.03 -0.19
C ARG A 43 -14.67 -14.39 0.31
N LEU A 44 -13.86 -15.06 -0.50
CA LEU A 44 -13.28 -16.36 -0.13
C LEU A 44 -12.37 -16.23 1.10
N CYS A 45 -11.48 -15.25 1.11
CA CYS A 45 -10.62 -14.95 2.26
C CYS A 45 -11.47 -14.58 3.48
N HIS A 46 -12.52 -13.77 3.33
CA HIS A 46 -13.39 -13.43 4.44
C HIS A 46 -14.03 -14.67 5.10
N TRP A 47 -14.40 -15.67 4.30
CA TRP A 47 -14.99 -16.93 4.80
C TRP A 47 -13.95 -17.95 5.29
N LEU A 48 -12.81 -18.05 4.60
CA LEU A 48 -11.79 -19.06 4.85
C LEU A 48 -10.85 -18.67 6.00
N LEU A 49 -10.50 -17.38 6.11
CA LEU A 49 -9.48 -16.95 7.06
C LEU A 49 -9.87 -17.17 8.53
N PRO A 50 -11.11 -16.94 8.98
CA PRO A 50 -11.53 -17.31 10.33
C PRO A 50 -11.26 -18.79 10.63
N LYS A 51 -11.57 -19.68 9.67
CA LYS A 51 -11.37 -21.12 9.82
C LYS A 51 -9.89 -21.48 9.88
N LEU A 52 -9.07 -20.81 9.07
CA LEU A 52 -7.62 -21.00 9.08
C LEU A 52 -7.04 -20.51 10.42
N LEU A 53 -7.45 -19.33 10.90
CA LEU A 53 -6.99 -18.76 12.16
C LEU A 53 -7.36 -19.64 13.36
N THR A 54 -8.58 -20.21 13.38
CA THR A 54 -8.96 -21.17 14.44
C THR A 54 -8.19 -22.49 14.40
N ARG A 55 -7.51 -22.81 13.29
CA ARG A 55 -6.63 -23.99 13.18
C ARG A 55 -5.19 -23.67 13.54
N LEU A 56 -4.73 -22.45 13.27
CA LEU A 56 -3.35 -22.02 13.51
C LEU A 56 -3.14 -21.49 14.93
N PHE A 57 -4.13 -20.81 15.51
CA PHE A 57 -4.04 -20.16 16.80
C PHE A 57 -5.09 -20.70 17.76
N LEU A 58 -4.69 -20.88 19.02
CA LEU A 58 -5.59 -21.28 20.11
C LEU A 58 -6.66 -20.20 20.35
N SER A 59 -6.23 -18.94 20.33
CA SER A 59 -7.11 -17.78 20.38
C SER A 59 -6.44 -16.57 19.73
N VAL A 60 -7.22 -15.76 19.01
CA VAL A 60 -6.77 -14.45 18.54
C VAL A 60 -7.47 -13.41 19.40
N GLN A 61 -6.70 -12.74 20.26
CA GLN A 61 -7.23 -11.71 21.14
C GLN A 61 -7.01 -10.34 20.51
N LEU A 62 -8.10 -9.65 20.20
CA LEU A 62 -8.06 -8.27 19.73
C LEU A 62 -8.63 -7.36 20.82
N HIS A 63 -7.85 -6.38 21.27
CA HIS A 63 -8.30 -5.46 22.29
C HIS A 63 -9.41 -4.55 21.74
N ARG A 64 -10.63 -4.72 22.26
CA ARG A 64 -11.83 -4.01 21.75
C ARG A 64 -11.71 -2.49 21.86
N GLY A 65 -11.10 -1.97 22.93
CA GLY A 65 -10.91 -0.53 23.10
C GLY A 65 -10.02 0.09 22.03
N GLN A 66 -8.94 -0.59 21.64
CA GLN A 66 -8.04 -0.16 20.57
C GLN A 66 -8.75 -0.22 19.23
N LEU A 67 -9.51 -1.28 18.98
CA LEU A 67 -10.31 -1.39 17.77
C LEU A 67 -11.36 -0.27 17.66
N GLU A 68 -12.01 0.09 18.76
CA GLU A 68 -12.94 1.23 18.78
C GLU A 68 -12.22 2.55 18.48
N MET A 69 -11.03 2.76 19.03
CA MET A 69 -10.20 3.93 18.71
C MET A 69 -9.87 3.98 17.21
N VAL A 70 -9.45 2.86 16.61
CA VAL A 70 -9.16 2.78 15.18
C VAL A 70 -10.43 3.02 14.34
N ARG A 71 -11.57 2.47 14.75
CA ARG A 71 -12.85 2.72 14.07
C ARG A 71 -13.28 4.19 14.16
N ARG A 72 -13.01 4.86 15.29
CA ARG A 72 -13.27 6.31 15.43
C ARG A 72 -12.33 7.10 14.54
N ALA A 73 -11.04 6.76 14.52
CA ALA A 73 -10.07 7.38 13.61
C ALA A 73 -10.45 7.18 12.14
N ALA A 74 -10.94 6.00 11.76
CA ALA A 74 -11.45 5.71 10.41
C ALA A 74 -12.72 6.51 10.03
N ARG A 75 -13.45 7.05 11.01
CA ARG A 75 -14.58 7.94 10.80
C ARG A 75 -14.21 9.42 10.80
N THR A 76 -12.98 9.76 11.21
CA THR A 76 -12.51 11.15 11.17
C THR A 76 -12.48 11.61 9.72
N PRO A 77 -13.26 12.64 9.36
CA PRO A 77 -13.27 13.13 7.99
C PRO A 77 -11.89 13.72 7.65
N GLU A 78 -11.49 13.56 6.38
CA GLU A 78 -10.33 14.23 5.76
C GLU A 78 -8.92 13.73 6.12
N VAL A 79 -8.78 12.69 6.97
CA VAL A 79 -7.46 12.17 7.36
C VAL A 79 -7.30 10.68 7.00
N PRO A 80 -6.42 10.30 6.06
CA PRO A 80 -6.09 8.90 5.78
C PRO A 80 -5.39 8.21 6.96
N LEU A 81 -5.61 6.89 7.11
CA LEU A 81 -4.98 6.07 8.13
C LEU A 81 -3.76 5.32 7.58
N VAL A 82 -2.65 5.41 8.32
CA VAL A 82 -1.44 4.65 8.07
C VAL A 82 -1.13 3.79 9.30
N PHE A 83 -1.22 2.48 9.14
CA PHE A 83 -0.88 1.50 10.16
C PHE A 83 0.62 1.19 10.08
N LEU A 84 1.32 1.30 11.20
CA LEU A 84 2.74 0.95 11.32
C LEU A 84 2.88 -0.31 12.16
N CYS A 85 3.24 -1.42 11.52
CA CYS A 85 3.53 -2.67 12.18
C CYS A 85 5.02 -2.74 12.54
N SER A 86 5.35 -3.14 13.77
CA SER A 86 6.74 -3.36 14.17
C SER A 86 7.34 -4.54 13.40
N HIS A 87 6.90 -5.76 13.69
CA HIS A 87 7.46 -6.96 13.06
C HIS A 87 6.88 -7.23 11.66
N GLN A 88 7.75 -7.72 10.78
CA GLN A 88 7.37 -8.21 9.45
C GLN A 88 7.20 -9.74 9.47
N SER A 89 6.03 -10.24 9.93
CA SER A 89 5.60 -11.60 9.56
C SER A 89 4.74 -11.58 8.32
N GLN A 90 4.93 -12.56 7.44
CA GLN A 90 4.05 -12.79 6.28
C GLN A 90 2.58 -13.01 6.71
N VAL A 91 2.37 -13.56 7.91
CA VAL A 91 1.04 -13.82 8.48
C VAL A 91 0.43 -12.51 9.01
N ASP A 92 1.24 -11.58 9.53
CA ASP A 92 0.77 -10.30 10.09
C ASP A 92 0.01 -9.48 9.05
N GLY A 93 0.57 -9.35 7.84
CA GLY A 93 -0.07 -8.59 6.77
C GLY A 93 -1.40 -9.18 6.34
N LEU A 94 -1.51 -10.51 6.29
CA LEU A 94 -2.77 -11.17 5.97
C LEU A 94 -3.79 -11.02 7.12
N LEU A 95 -3.36 -11.20 8.36
CA LEU A 95 -4.18 -11.10 9.55
C LEU A 95 -4.72 -9.67 9.74
N LEU A 96 -3.85 -8.68 9.73
CA LEU A 96 -4.23 -7.28 9.86
C LEU A 96 -5.15 -6.87 8.71
N SER A 97 -4.84 -7.35 7.49
CA SER A 97 -5.70 -7.05 6.34
C SER A 97 -7.12 -7.54 6.54
N PHE A 98 -7.24 -8.78 7.01
CA PHE A 98 -8.51 -9.39 7.30
C PHE A 98 -9.23 -8.72 8.46
N ILE A 99 -8.52 -8.35 9.53
CA ILE A 99 -9.12 -7.60 10.64
C ILE A 99 -9.70 -6.31 10.09
N LEU A 100 -8.92 -5.44 9.46
CA LEU A 100 -9.41 -4.16 8.94
C LEU A 100 -10.59 -4.32 7.97
N LEU A 101 -10.55 -5.32 7.09
CA LEU A 101 -11.65 -5.65 6.17
C LEU A 101 -12.90 -6.12 6.92
N SER A 102 -12.77 -7.03 7.90
CA SER A 102 -13.88 -7.54 8.72
C SER A 102 -14.54 -6.45 9.56
N GLN A 103 -13.78 -5.41 9.91
CA GLN A 103 -14.26 -4.29 10.70
C GLN A 103 -14.85 -3.16 9.83
N GLY A 104 -14.85 -3.32 8.50
CA GLY A 104 -15.38 -2.33 7.55
C GLY A 104 -14.55 -1.05 7.46
N ILE A 105 -13.29 -1.07 7.90
CA ILE A 105 -12.40 0.11 7.88
C ILE A 105 -11.92 0.41 6.46
N GLY A 106 -11.93 -0.57 5.58
CA GLY A 106 -11.56 -0.42 4.17
C GLY A 106 -10.74 -1.61 3.69
N LEU A 107 -10.29 -1.54 2.44
CA LEU A 107 -9.34 -2.52 1.92
C LEU A 107 -7.92 -2.04 2.22
N PRO A 108 -7.21 -2.65 3.17
CA PRO A 108 -5.89 -2.21 3.54
C PRO A 108 -4.90 -2.53 2.44
N ARG A 109 -4.17 -1.50 2.06
CA ARG A 109 -3.09 -1.61 1.12
C ARG A 109 -1.81 -1.93 1.86
N VAL A 110 -1.40 -3.17 1.75
CA VAL A 110 -0.24 -3.69 2.47
C VAL A 110 1.01 -3.41 1.68
N ALA A 111 1.91 -2.59 2.21
CA ALA A 111 3.25 -2.39 1.69
C ALA A 111 4.12 -3.61 2.00
N VAL A 112 4.32 -4.47 1.02
CA VAL A 112 5.03 -5.74 1.21
C VAL A 112 6.49 -5.61 0.80
N GLY A 113 7.41 -6.01 1.68
CA GLY A 113 8.84 -6.05 1.41
C GLY A 113 9.27 -7.17 0.43
N ALA A 114 10.53 -7.12 0.00
CA ALA A 114 11.09 -7.97 -1.06
C ALA A 114 11.04 -9.49 -0.76
N TRP A 115 10.99 -9.89 0.52
CA TRP A 115 11.11 -11.28 0.99
C TRP A 115 9.78 -12.05 1.04
N THR A 116 8.94 -11.89 0.02
CA THR A 116 7.61 -12.54 -0.01
C THR A 116 7.57 -13.65 -1.04
N SER A 117 7.06 -14.83 -0.64
CA SER A 117 6.88 -15.95 -1.55
C SER A 117 6.00 -15.57 -2.76
N PRO A 118 6.26 -16.08 -3.97
CA PRO A 118 5.53 -15.67 -5.17
C PRO A 118 4.02 -15.95 -5.07
N PHE A 119 3.65 -17.04 -4.38
CA PHE A 119 2.26 -17.38 -4.10
C PHE A 119 1.60 -16.34 -3.18
N LEU A 120 2.24 -16.01 -2.05
CA LEU A 120 1.70 -15.03 -1.10
C LEU A 120 1.70 -13.62 -1.70
N ARG A 121 2.69 -13.28 -2.52
CA ARG A 121 2.73 -12.04 -3.29
C ARG A 121 1.51 -11.93 -4.21
N SER A 122 1.24 -12.96 -5.02
CA SER A 122 0.07 -12.97 -5.90
C SER A 122 -1.24 -12.89 -5.12
N LEU A 123 -1.32 -13.57 -3.96
CA LEU A 123 -2.46 -13.52 -3.07
C LEU A 123 -2.66 -12.10 -2.53
N LEU A 124 -1.65 -11.53 -1.87
CA LEU A 124 -1.69 -10.17 -1.32
C LEU A 124 -1.98 -9.13 -2.41
N GLN A 125 -1.39 -9.24 -3.60
CA GLN A 125 -1.72 -8.37 -4.75
C GLN A 125 -3.22 -8.39 -5.06
N ARG A 126 -3.85 -9.57 -5.05
CA ARG A 126 -5.30 -9.72 -5.28
C ARG A 126 -6.16 -9.22 -4.12
N LEU A 127 -5.60 -9.19 -2.90
CA LEU A 127 -6.21 -8.58 -1.71
C LEU A 127 -5.95 -7.06 -1.60
N GLY A 128 -5.20 -6.45 -2.53
CA GLY A 128 -4.91 -5.00 -2.51
C GLY A 128 -3.55 -4.62 -1.93
N GLY A 129 -2.67 -5.59 -1.70
CA GLY A 129 -1.26 -5.36 -1.37
C GLY A 129 -0.55 -4.55 -2.44
N ILE A 130 0.23 -3.57 -1.98
CA ILE A 130 1.11 -2.76 -2.81
C ILE A 130 2.54 -3.25 -2.64
N PHE A 131 3.24 -3.40 -3.75
CA PHE A 131 4.63 -3.85 -3.76
C PHE A 131 5.54 -2.71 -4.19
N LEU A 132 6.69 -2.60 -3.52
CA LEU A 132 7.73 -1.70 -3.98
C LEU A 132 8.28 -2.25 -5.31
N PRO A 133 8.43 -1.42 -6.35
CA PRO A 133 9.11 -1.85 -7.58
C PRO A 133 10.57 -2.23 -7.29
N SER A 134 11.21 -2.96 -8.20
CA SER A 134 12.56 -3.48 -7.99
C SER A 134 13.57 -2.36 -7.68
N TRP A 135 14.40 -2.59 -6.65
CA TRP A 135 15.40 -1.67 -6.08
C TRP A 135 16.31 -0.99 -7.11
N SER A 136 16.62 -1.69 -8.21
CA SER A 136 17.53 -1.19 -9.24
C SER A 136 16.99 -0.01 -10.06
N GLU A 137 15.69 0.29 -10.01
CA GLU A 137 15.06 1.32 -10.87
C GLU A 137 14.49 2.51 -10.07
N LEU A 138 14.64 2.52 -8.74
CA LEU A 138 13.96 3.46 -7.85
C LEU A 138 14.71 4.78 -7.64
N ASP A 139 16.04 4.82 -7.71
CA ASP A 139 16.80 6.00 -7.28
C ASP A 139 16.85 7.17 -8.27
N GLU A 140 16.69 6.95 -9.59
CA GLU A 140 16.74 8.04 -10.58
C GLU A 140 15.76 7.86 -11.77
N GLY A 141 14.63 7.20 -11.56
CA GLY A 141 13.75 6.75 -12.65
C GLY A 141 12.26 7.10 -12.52
N LEU A 142 11.57 6.98 -13.66
CA LEU A 142 10.10 6.94 -13.78
C LEU A 142 9.39 6.11 -12.68
N PRO A 143 9.92 4.95 -12.20
CA PRO A 143 9.25 4.16 -11.18
C PRO A 143 9.08 4.86 -9.83
N GLY A 144 10.06 5.67 -9.42
CA GLY A 144 9.97 6.44 -8.17
C GLY A 144 8.86 7.49 -8.22
N ALA A 145 8.76 8.21 -9.34
CA ALA A 145 7.71 9.21 -9.55
C ALA A 145 6.31 8.57 -9.64
N VAL A 146 6.19 7.42 -10.29
CA VAL A 146 4.93 6.66 -10.36
C VAL A 146 4.51 6.17 -8.97
N LEU A 147 5.46 5.68 -8.17
CA LEU A 147 5.20 5.26 -6.80
C LEU A 147 4.73 6.43 -5.93
N ASP A 148 5.41 7.58 -6.00
CA ASP A 148 5.05 8.77 -5.23
C ASP A 148 3.65 9.27 -5.61
N ALA A 149 3.35 9.39 -6.91
CA ALA A 149 2.02 9.76 -7.41
C ALA A 149 0.94 8.75 -7.00
N TYR A 150 1.27 7.46 -7.01
CA TYR A 150 0.35 6.41 -6.60
C TYR A 150 0.05 6.45 -5.09
N VAL A 151 1.07 6.66 -4.25
CA VAL A 151 0.88 6.83 -2.80
C VAL A 151 0.03 8.05 -2.50
N GLN A 152 0.27 9.16 -3.19
CA GLN A 152 -0.58 10.36 -3.09
C GLN A 152 -2.04 10.04 -3.42
N GLU A 153 -2.30 9.27 -4.48
CA GLU A 153 -3.65 8.88 -4.87
C GLU A 153 -4.30 7.91 -3.85
N VAL A 154 -3.53 6.98 -3.29
CA VAL A 154 -3.99 6.08 -2.22
C VAL A 154 -4.39 6.88 -0.97
N LEU A 155 -3.57 7.85 -0.57
CA LEU A 155 -3.86 8.72 0.58
C LEU A 155 -5.07 9.63 0.30
N ARG A 156 -5.19 10.17 -0.92
CA ARG A 156 -6.35 10.96 -1.36
C ARG A 156 -7.65 10.17 -1.38
N SER A 157 -7.59 8.93 -1.84
CA SER A 157 -8.72 7.99 -1.81
C SER A 157 -9.04 7.46 -0.41
N ARG A 158 -8.29 7.89 0.62
CA ARG A 158 -8.49 7.58 2.05
C ARG A 158 -8.43 6.08 2.33
N GLN A 159 -7.68 5.35 1.54
CA GLN A 159 -7.55 3.92 1.72
C GLN A 159 -6.51 3.64 2.80
N PRO A 160 -6.81 2.75 3.76
CA PRO A 160 -5.88 2.48 4.84
C PRO A 160 -4.59 1.86 4.29
N LEU A 161 -3.45 2.42 4.65
CA LEU A 161 -2.14 1.93 4.24
C LEU A 161 -1.51 1.18 5.42
N VAL A 162 -0.97 -0.02 5.18
CA VAL A 162 -0.26 -0.81 6.20
C VAL A 162 1.21 -0.89 5.82
N LEU A 163 2.09 -0.43 6.70
CA LEU A 163 3.54 -0.44 6.54
C LEU A 163 4.18 -1.35 7.60
N PHE A 164 5.20 -2.11 7.21
CA PHE A 164 6.03 -2.88 8.14
C PHE A 164 7.38 -2.20 8.32
N LEU A 165 7.82 -2.03 9.57
CA LEU A 165 9.01 -1.26 9.91
C LEU A 165 10.29 -2.12 9.98
N GLU A 166 10.17 -3.38 10.37
CA GLU A 166 11.31 -4.19 10.80
C GLU A 166 11.67 -5.28 9.78
N GLU A 167 12.97 -5.43 9.53
CA GLU A 167 13.54 -6.52 8.75
C GLU A 167 13.86 -7.69 9.70
N PRO A 168 13.72 -8.97 9.30
CA PRO A 168 13.80 -10.13 10.20
C PRO A 168 15.15 -10.39 10.91
N LEU A 169 16.11 -9.46 10.86
CA LEU A 169 17.46 -9.65 11.40
C LEU A 169 17.90 -8.47 12.28
N GLY A 170 17.37 -8.40 13.50
CA GLY A 170 18.07 -7.89 14.70
C GLY A 170 18.69 -6.49 14.66
N SER A 171 18.40 -5.66 13.67
CA SER A 171 18.94 -4.32 13.56
C SER A 171 17.96 -3.32 14.17
N LEU A 172 18.43 -2.44 15.05
CA LEU A 172 17.70 -1.26 15.56
C LEU A 172 17.42 -0.22 14.46
N HIS A 173 17.67 -0.56 13.20
CA HIS A 173 17.51 0.31 12.05
C HIS A 173 16.21 -0.02 11.33
N LEU A 174 15.55 1.04 10.88
CA LEU A 174 14.37 0.91 10.05
C LEU A 174 14.74 0.18 8.76
N ALA A 175 13.94 -0.81 8.36
CA ALA A 175 14.16 -1.49 7.09
C ALA A 175 14.19 -0.45 5.96
N GLU A 176 15.13 -0.56 5.03
CA GLU A 176 15.24 0.34 3.88
C GLU A 176 13.89 0.49 3.12
N PRO A 177 13.09 -0.59 2.91
CA PRO A 177 11.78 -0.42 2.28
C PRO A 177 10.79 0.36 3.14
N ALA A 178 10.82 0.17 4.47
CA ALA A 178 9.97 0.90 5.39
C ALA A 178 10.29 2.39 5.39
N ARG A 179 11.59 2.74 5.41
CA ARG A 179 12.06 4.12 5.29
C ARG A 179 11.53 4.77 4.02
N ARG A 180 11.56 4.05 2.90
CA ARG A 180 11.10 4.59 1.62
C ARG A 180 9.59 4.80 1.57
N TRP A 181 8.79 3.84 2.06
CA TRP A 181 7.34 4.04 2.19
C TRP A 181 6.99 5.25 3.05
N LEU A 182 7.67 5.42 4.19
CA LEU A 182 7.49 6.58 5.04
C LEU A 182 7.87 7.88 4.34
N LEU A 183 8.97 7.89 3.58
CA LEU A 183 9.37 9.05 2.79
C LEU A 183 8.32 9.41 1.72
N CYS A 184 7.70 8.42 1.05
CA CYS A 184 6.61 8.66 0.10
C CYS A 184 5.40 9.31 0.80
N VAL A 185 5.03 8.83 1.99
CA VAL A 185 3.94 9.42 2.79
C VAL A 185 4.29 10.85 3.23
N LEU A 186 5.53 11.08 3.68
CA LEU A 186 6.03 12.40 4.08
C LEU A 186 6.05 13.39 2.91
N ARG A 187 6.46 12.95 1.72
CA ARG A 187 6.39 13.74 0.49
C ARG A 187 4.95 14.08 0.15
N ALA A 188 4.04 13.10 0.20
CA ALA A 188 2.62 13.35 -0.04
C ALA A 188 2.04 14.41 0.93
N LEU A 189 2.42 14.39 2.21
CA LEU A 189 2.05 15.43 3.17
C LEU A 189 2.65 16.80 2.80
N ARG A 190 3.95 16.84 2.51
CA ARG A 190 4.69 18.07 2.18
C ARG A 190 4.17 18.72 0.90
N ASP A 191 3.78 17.93 -0.08
CA ASP A 191 3.28 18.40 -1.38
C ASP A 191 1.81 18.85 -1.33
N GLY A 192 1.16 18.78 -0.16
CA GLY A 192 -0.27 19.09 -0.03
C GLY A 192 -1.19 18.02 -0.65
N ALA A 193 -0.66 16.80 -0.79
CA ALA A 193 -1.35 15.55 -1.07
C ALA A 193 -2.71 15.46 -0.39
N VAL A 194 -2.57 15.50 0.94
CA VAL A 194 -3.56 15.33 1.99
C VAL A 194 -3.20 16.30 3.12
N PRO A 195 -4.21 16.84 3.84
CA PRO A 195 -3.96 17.85 4.87
C PRO A 195 -3.25 17.30 6.10
N ASP A 196 -3.51 16.04 6.45
CA ASP A 196 -2.90 15.35 7.59
C ASP A 196 -2.93 13.83 7.37
N VAL A 197 -2.20 13.05 8.16
CA VAL A 197 -2.19 11.58 8.14
C VAL A 197 -2.22 11.05 9.57
N LEU A 198 -3.12 10.10 9.85
CA LEU A 198 -3.23 9.49 11.16
C LEU A 198 -2.42 8.21 11.22
N ILE A 199 -1.38 8.23 12.05
CA ILE A 199 -0.47 7.09 12.25
C ILE A 199 -0.99 6.21 13.38
N VAL A 200 -1.21 4.93 13.09
CA VAL A 200 -1.64 3.93 14.08
C VAL A 200 -0.53 2.90 14.27
N PRO A 201 0.19 2.90 15.41
CA PRO A 201 1.13 1.85 15.71
C PRO A 201 0.38 0.54 16.02
N VAL A 202 0.83 -0.56 15.41
CA VAL A 202 0.26 -1.90 15.58
C VAL A 202 1.37 -2.84 16.06
N GLY A 203 1.15 -3.45 17.22
CA GLY A 203 1.97 -4.53 17.75
C GLY A 203 1.22 -5.86 17.65
N ILE A 204 1.86 -6.88 17.09
CA ILE A 204 1.35 -8.25 17.07
C ILE A 204 2.34 -9.10 17.85
N ALA A 205 1.84 -9.80 18.87
CA ALA A 205 2.61 -10.72 19.69
C ALA A 205 2.07 -12.14 19.48
N TYR A 206 2.99 -13.09 19.37
CA TYR A 206 2.68 -14.50 19.21
C TYR A 206 3.07 -15.24 20.49
N ASP A 207 2.07 -15.78 21.19
CA ASP A 207 2.33 -16.66 22.33
C ASP A 207 2.55 -18.09 21.84
N VAL A 208 3.61 -18.73 22.34
CA VAL A 208 3.83 -20.16 22.17
C VAL A 208 2.99 -20.87 23.22
N ALA A 209 2.20 -21.87 22.80
CA ALA A 209 1.47 -22.70 23.74
C ALA A 209 2.47 -23.41 24.68
N PRO A 210 2.21 -23.44 26.00
CA PRO A 210 3.08 -24.09 26.98
C PRO A 210 3.18 -25.61 26.78
#